data_AF-A0A2J6HUZ2-F1
#
_entry.id   AF-A0A2J6HUZ2-F1
#
_cell.length_a   1.000
_cell.length_b   1.000
_cell.length_c   1.000
_cell.angle_alpha   90.00
_cell.angle_beta   90.00
_cell.angle_gamma   90.00
#
_symmetry.space_group_name_H-M   'P 1'
#
loop_
_entity.id
_entity.type
_entity.pdbx_description
1 polymer ?
#
loop_
_entity_poly.entity_id
_entity_poly.type
_entity_poly.pdbx_seq_one_letter_code
_entity_poly.pdbx_strand_id
1 'polypeptide(L)' 'EIRSETAEKRYHNLLEQHKEYMNAIPLQYIASYLGIAPQSLSRIRKKTNLRIF' A
#
# COMPACT_ATOMS: atom_id res chain seq x y z
N GLU A 1 8.43 -22.03 6.95
CA GLU A 1 7.42 -21.18 6.27
C GLU A 1 7.42 -19.80 6.90
N ILE A 2 8.19 -18.86 6.35
CA ILE A 2 8.14 -17.45 6.78
C ILE A 2 7.41 -16.74 5.65
N ARG A 3 6.11 -16.46 5.83
CA ARG A 3 5.36 -15.60 4.91
C ARG A 3 5.85 -14.17 5.07
N SER A 4 7.04 -13.89 4.56
CA SER A 4 7.54 -12.54 4.32
C SER A 4 6.73 -11.95 3.17
N GLU A 5 5.47 -11.60 3.43
CA GLU A 5 4.67 -10.89 2.45
C GLU A 5 5.35 -9.55 2.15
N THR A 6 5.62 -9.31 0.87
CA THR A 6 6.22 -8.05 0.44
C THR A 6 5.30 -6.88 0.80
N ALA A 7 5.88 -5.71 1.04
CA ALA A 7 5.08 -4.54 1.38
C ALA A 7 4.08 -4.16 0.28
N GLU A 8 4.38 -4.49 -0.98
CA GLU A 8 3.45 -4.38 -2.11
C GLU A 8 2.22 -5.28 -1.90
N LYS A 9 2.41 -6.54 -1.49
CA LYS A 9 1.30 -7.47 -1.23
C LYS A 9 0.46 -7.05 -0.02
N ARG A 10 1.09 -6.61 1.07
CA ARG A 10 0.38 -6.07 2.24
C ARG A 10 -0.44 -4.82 1.88
N TYR A 11 0.12 -3.91 1.07
CA TYR A 11 -0.61 -2.75 0.57
C TYR A 11 -1.80 -3.16 -0.30
N HIS A 12 -1.62 -4.13 -1.20
CA HIS A 12 -2.69 -4.65 -2.03
C HIS A 12 -3.83 -5.24 -1.20
N ASN A 13 -3.52 -6.11 -0.23
CA ASN A 13 -4.53 -6.68 0.66
C ASN A 13 -5.30 -5.57 1.42
N LEU A 14 -4.59 -4.57 1.93
CA LEU A 14 -5.20 -3.43 2.62
C LEU A 14 -6.09 -2.60 1.68
N LEU A 15 -5.68 -2.43 0.42
CA LEU A 15 -6.45 -1.72 -0.60
C LEU A 15 -7.71 -2.47 -1.01
N GLU A 16 -7.65 -3.80 -1.11
CA GLU A 16 -8.83 -4.61 -1.42
C GLU A 16 -9.85 -4.64 -0.28
N GLN A 17 -9.37 -4.65 0.97
CA GLN A 17 -10.24 -4.63 2.15
C GLN A 17 -10.82 -3.24 2.45
N HIS A 18 -10.06 -2.17 2.18
CA HIS A 18 -10.42 -0.80 2.59
C HIS A 18 -10.16 0.23 1.48
N LYS A 19 -10.61 -0.06 0.26
CA LYS A 19 -10.41 0.80 -0.92
C LYS A 19 -10.90 2.24 -0.72
N GLU A 20 -12.01 2.39 -0.01
CA GLU A 20 -12.71 3.66 0.19
C GLU A 20 -11.92 4.61 1.09
N TYR A 21 -11.29 4.07 2.13
CA TYR A 21 -10.52 4.83 3.12
C TYR A 21 -9.09 5.11 2.68
N MET A 22 -8.53 4.28 1.78
CA MET A 22 -7.15 4.42 1.29
C MET A 22 -6.85 5.76 0.60
N ASN A 23 -7.88 6.42 0.05
CA ASN A 23 -7.74 7.77 -0.52
C ASN A 23 -7.79 8.88 0.54
N ALA A 24 -8.43 8.63 1.69
CA ALA A 24 -8.53 9.59 2.79
C ALA A 24 -7.32 9.56 3.72
N ILE A 25 -6.65 8.41 3.85
CA ILE A 25 -5.49 8.27 4.73
C ILE A 25 -4.23 8.86 4.05
N PRO A 26 -3.48 9.75 4.72
CA PRO A 26 -2.24 10.27 4.17
C PRO A 26 -1.19 9.17 4.00
N LEU A 27 -0.42 9.27 2.92
CA LEU A 27 0.54 8.25 2.51
C LEU A 27 1.58 7.91 3.59
N GLN A 28 2.02 8.88 4.40
CA GLN A 28 3.00 8.65 5.46
C GLN A 28 2.51 7.65 6.51
N TYR A 29 1.23 7.72 6.91
CA TYR A 29 0.66 6.81 7.89
C TYR A 29 0.61 5.37 7.39
N ILE A 30 0.20 5.19 6.13
CA ILE A 30 0.17 3.86 5.50
C ILE A 30 1.60 3.32 5.36
N ALA A 31 2.58 4.18 5.05
CA ALA A 31 3.98 3.77 4.92
C ALA A 31 4.55 3.29 6.26
N SER A 32 4.30 4.06 7.33
CA SER A 32 4.65 3.68 8.70
C SER A 32 3.98 2.39 9.14
N TYR A 33 2.68 2.22 8.85
CA TYR A 33 1.94 0.99 9.15
C TYR A 33 2.52 -0.24 8.44
N LEU A 34 2.92 -0.09 7.18
CA LEU A 34 3.51 -1.16 6.38
C LEU A 34 5.00 -1.39 6.66
N GLY A 35 5.62 -0.56 7.50
CA GLY A 35 7.05 -0.63 7.84
C GLY A 35 7.97 -0.32 6.66
N ILE A 36 7.55 0.57 5.75
CA ILE A 36 8.34 0.95 4.57
C ILE A 36 8.52 2.46 4.46
N ALA A 37 9.53 2.88 3.71
CA ALA A 37 9.70 4.28 3.38
C ALA A 37 8.47 4.82 2.62
N PRO A 38 8.04 6.08 2.88
CA PRO A 38 6.97 6.73 2.13
C PRO A 38 7.21 6.73 0.62
N GLN A 39 8.47 6.85 0.19
CA GLN A 39 8.85 6.81 -1.22
C GLN A 39 8.54 5.45 -1.86
N SER A 40 8.78 4.35 -1.14
CA SER A 40 8.45 2.99 -1.57
C SER A 40 6.94 2.83 -1.73
N LEU A 41 6.17 3.31 -0.74
CA LEU A 41 4.71 3.27 -0.82
C LEU A 41 4.18 4.13 -1.97
N SER A 42 4.78 5.30 -2.23
CA SER A 42 4.39 6.16 -3.35
C SER A 42 4.59 5.46 -4.70
N ARG A 43 5.67 4.69 -4.87
CA ARG A 43 5.89 3.88 -6.07
C ARG A 43 4.84 2.80 -6.22
N ILE A 44 4.58 2.05 -5.14
CA ILE A 44 3.56 0.99 -5.12
C ILE A 44 2.19 1.57 -5.47
N ARG A 45 1.75 2.63 -4.79
CA ARG A 45 0.45 3.26 -5.01
C ARG A 45 0.28 3.77 -6.44
N LYS A 46 1.32 4.36 -7.04
CA LYS A 46 1.28 4.80 -8.44
C LYS A 46 1.13 3.62 -9.41
N LYS A 47 1.89 2.54 -9.19
CA LYS A 47 1.82 1.29 -9.98
C LYS A 47 0.44 0.64 -9.85
N THR A 48 -0.14 0.63 -8.64
CA THR A 48 -1.48 0.11 -8.40
C THR A 48 -2.56 0.96 -9.06
N ASN A 49 -2.51 2.30 -8.91
CA ASN A 49 -3.50 3.20 -9.50
C ASN A 49 -3.50 3.12 -11.04
N LEU A 50 -2.33 2.98 -11.66
CA LEU A 50 -2.21 2.80 -13.12
C LEU A 50 -2.88 1.52 -13.64
N ARG A 51 -3.05 0.50 -12.78
CA ARG A 51 -3.66 -0.79 -13.14
C ARG A 51 -5.19 -0.78 -13.04
N ILE A 52 -5.79 0.24 -12.40
CA ILE A 52 -7.24 0.35 -12.18
C ILE A 52 -7.92 1.30 -13.18
N PHE A 53 -7.14 1.85 -14.13
CA PHE A 53 -7.58 2.56 -15.32
C PHE A 53 -7.20 1.75 -16.55
#